data_AF-M3VH26-F1
#
_entry.id   AF-M3VH26-F1
#
_cell.length_a   1.000
_cell.length_b   1.000
_cell.length_c   1.000
_cell.angle_alpha   90.00
_cell.angle_beta   90.00
_cell.angle_gamma   90.00
#
_symmetry.space_group_name_H-M   'P 1'
#
loop_
_entity.id
_entity.type
_entity.pdbx_description
1 polymer ?
#
loop_
_entity_poly.entity_id
_entity_poly.type
_entity_poly.pdbx_seq_one_letter_code
_entity_poly.pdbx_strand_id
1 'polypeptide(L)'
;MTRGTIDSRSDYQLVQDHARGEASAFHELIARHQNKLWAVALRTTGNHDDASDALQEALLSIHTRADSFRNDCSVSSWMHRIVLNASLDRLRRVKHHSASLLFEDDETLIDPQDHNADIDLSVSIGRALDVLPAEQRAVIVLVDVYGHSVCEASRLLGVPEGTVKSRCNRARKKLALVLGHLRDDE
;
A
#
# COMPACT_ATOMS: atom_id res chain seq x y z
N MET A 1 -6.80 3.04 31.97
CA MET A 1 -6.87 1.60 32.30
C MET A 1 -8.08 1.01 31.57
N THR A 2 -7.86 0.41 30.40
CA THR A 2 -8.80 -0.55 29.80
C THR A 2 -7.91 -1.66 29.29
N ARG A 3 -7.81 -2.73 30.07
CA ARG A 3 -7.07 -3.93 29.71
C ARG A 3 -7.80 -4.50 28.50
N GLY A 4 -7.27 -4.25 27.30
CA GLY A 4 -7.86 -4.70 26.04
C GLY A 4 -8.02 -6.21 26.10
N THR A 5 -9.25 -6.68 26.22
CA THR A 5 -9.59 -8.06 25.93
C THR A 5 -9.18 -8.30 24.49
N ILE A 6 -8.15 -9.11 24.28
CA ILE A 6 -7.77 -9.56 22.93
C ILE A 6 -9.00 -10.25 22.37
N ASP A 7 -9.61 -9.66 21.36
CA ASP A 7 -10.76 -10.26 20.68
C ASP A 7 -10.28 -11.55 20.01
N SER A 8 -10.86 -12.68 20.41
CA SER A 8 -10.44 -14.00 19.94
C SER A 8 -10.92 -14.34 18.53
N ARG A 9 -11.79 -13.50 17.94
CA ARG A 9 -12.30 -13.71 16.58
C ARG A 9 -11.14 -13.64 15.59
N SER A 10 -11.12 -14.57 14.65
CA SER A 10 -10.25 -14.48 13.48
C SER A 10 -10.69 -13.32 12.57
N ASP A 11 -9.79 -12.82 11.73
CA ASP A 11 -10.14 -11.76 10.77
C ASP A 11 -11.30 -12.17 9.85
N TYR A 12 -11.40 -13.46 9.51
CA TYR A 12 -12.51 -13.97 8.72
C TYR A 12 -13.85 -13.86 9.47
N GLN A 13 -13.87 -14.20 10.76
CA GLN A 13 -15.05 -14.05 11.60
C GLN A 13 -15.45 -12.58 11.72
N LEU A 14 -14.49 -11.69 11.92
CA LEU A 14 -14.76 -10.24 11.97
C LEU A 14 -15.37 -9.71 10.67
N VAL A 15 -14.90 -10.18 9.50
CA VAL A 15 -15.51 -9.81 8.21
C VAL A 15 -16.94 -10.35 8.09
N GLN A 16 -17.18 -11.60 8.49
CA GLN A 16 -18.54 -12.18 8.46
C GLN A 16 -19.51 -11.47 9.41
N ASP A 17 -19.08 -11.17 10.62
CA ASP A 17 -19.89 -10.53 11.64
C ASP A 17 -20.21 -9.08 11.25
N HIS A 18 -19.24 -8.37 10.68
CA HIS A 18 -19.47 -7.06 10.05
C HIS A 18 -20.49 -7.15 8.91
N ALA A 19 -20.36 -8.14 8.02
CA ALA A 19 -21.33 -8.35 6.94
C ALA A 19 -22.75 -8.67 7.44
N ARG A 20 -22.89 -9.18 8.68
CA ARG A 20 -24.18 -9.39 9.36
C ARG A 20 -24.69 -8.16 10.12
N GLY A 21 -23.95 -7.05 10.12
CA GLY A 21 -24.32 -5.80 10.76
C GLY A 21 -23.75 -5.60 12.17
N GLU A 22 -22.79 -6.42 12.62
CA GLU A 22 -22.14 -6.22 13.92
C GLU A 22 -21.13 -5.06 13.84
N ALA A 23 -21.51 -3.89 14.38
CA ALA A 23 -20.74 -2.65 14.26
C ALA A 23 -19.34 -2.73 14.89
N SER A 24 -19.15 -3.51 15.97
CA SER A 24 -17.85 -3.66 16.65
C SER A 24 -16.85 -4.48 15.82
N ALA A 25 -17.33 -5.37 14.95
CA ALA A 25 -16.47 -6.28 14.19
C ALA A 25 -15.61 -5.54 13.17
N PHE A 26 -16.16 -4.51 12.51
CA PHE A 26 -15.40 -3.67 11.60
C PHE A 26 -14.33 -2.86 12.33
N HIS A 27 -14.67 -2.27 13.47
CA HIS A 27 -13.71 -1.49 14.27
C HIS A 27 -12.52 -2.37 14.65
N GLU A 28 -12.78 -3.55 15.21
CA GLU A 28 -11.72 -4.48 15.62
C GLU A 28 -10.86 -4.92 14.42
N LEU A 29 -11.49 -5.21 13.28
CA LEU A 29 -10.77 -5.56 12.06
C LEU A 29 -9.84 -4.42 11.63
N ILE A 30 -10.32 -3.19 11.58
CA ILE A 30 -9.49 -2.04 11.17
C ILE A 30 -8.40 -1.77 12.20
N ALA A 31 -8.69 -1.82 13.50
CA ALA A 31 -7.70 -1.59 14.56
C ALA A 31 -6.50 -2.53 14.45
N ARG A 32 -6.72 -3.79 14.07
CA ARG A 32 -5.64 -4.79 13.85
C ARG A 32 -4.75 -4.49 12.65
N HIS A 33 -5.31 -3.89 11.61
CA HIS A 33 -4.65 -3.78 10.30
C HIS A 33 -4.25 -2.36 9.93
N GLN A 34 -4.77 -1.33 10.60
CA GLN A 34 -4.62 0.08 10.24
C GLN A 34 -3.17 0.50 9.97
N ASN A 35 -2.21 0.07 10.79
CA ASN A 35 -0.81 0.46 10.65
C ASN A 35 -0.20 -0.12 9.36
N LYS A 36 -0.57 -1.37 9.02
CA LYS A 36 -0.11 -2.02 7.79
C LYS A 36 -0.80 -1.41 6.57
N LEU A 37 -2.12 -1.18 6.63
CA LEU A 37 -2.87 -0.54 5.55
C LEU A 37 -2.34 0.87 5.26
N TRP A 38 -2.06 1.64 6.31
CA TRP A 38 -1.40 2.94 6.20
C TRP A 38 -0.03 2.83 5.54
N ALA A 39 0.81 1.90 5.99
CA ALA A 39 2.13 1.69 5.41
C ALA A 39 2.07 1.24 3.93
N VAL A 40 1.08 0.42 3.52
CA VAL A 40 0.84 0.09 2.11
C VAL A 40 0.52 1.35 1.32
N ALA A 41 -0.44 2.16 1.80
CA ALA A 41 -0.86 3.38 1.12
C ALA A 41 0.31 4.34 0.94
N LEU A 42 1.00 4.67 2.03
CA LEU A 42 2.13 5.62 2.04
C LEU A 42 3.28 5.18 1.13
N ARG A 43 3.67 3.89 1.18
CA ARG A 43 4.73 3.36 0.31
C ARG A 43 4.31 3.29 -1.15
N THR A 44 3.00 3.28 -1.44
CA THR A 44 2.50 3.25 -2.82
C THR A 44 2.40 4.66 -3.39
N THR A 45 1.85 5.62 -2.64
CA THR A 45 1.62 7.01 -3.09
C THR A 45 2.87 7.87 -3.00
N GLY A 46 3.76 7.61 -2.04
CA GLY A 46 4.98 8.40 -1.81
C GLY A 46 4.77 9.69 -1.01
N ASN A 47 3.53 10.05 -0.68
CA ASN A 47 3.22 11.23 0.14
C ASN A 47 2.01 10.99 1.06
N HIS A 48 1.94 11.77 2.13
CA HIS A 48 0.95 11.62 3.20
C HIS A 48 -0.49 11.94 2.75
N ASP A 49 -0.68 12.99 1.96
CA ASP A 49 -2.02 13.47 1.58
C ASP A 49 -2.72 12.47 0.66
N ASP A 50 -2.04 12.02 -0.40
CA ASP A 50 -2.57 11.00 -1.29
C ASP A 50 -2.73 9.65 -0.57
N ALA A 51 -1.86 9.33 0.39
CA ALA A 51 -2.00 8.13 1.20
C ALA A 51 -3.26 8.16 2.07
N SER A 52 -3.53 9.31 2.71
CA SER A 52 -4.72 9.55 3.54
C SER A 52 -5.99 9.42 2.72
N ASP A 53 -6.06 10.11 1.58
CA ASP A 53 -7.23 10.05 0.69
C ASP A 53 -7.46 8.63 0.16
N ALA A 54 -6.39 7.96 -0.29
CA ALA A 54 -6.48 6.59 -0.78
C ALA A 54 -6.91 5.60 0.31
N LEU A 55 -6.37 5.74 1.53
CA LEU A 55 -6.75 4.87 2.65
C LEU A 55 -8.22 5.09 3.03
N GLN A 56 -8.70 6.33 3.06
CA GLN A 56 -10.09 6.62 3.36
C GLN A 56 -11.03 5.97 2.33
N GLU A 57 -10.75 6.12 1.04
CA GLU A 57 -11.51 5.47 -0.04
C GLU A 57 -11.46 3.94 0.08
N ALA A 58 -10.29 3.40 0.41
CA ALA A 58 -10.12 1.98 0.61
C ALA A 58 -10.93 1.45 1.81
N LEU A 59 -10.94 2.15 2.95
CA LEU A 59 -11.71 1.76 4.13
C LEU A 59 -13.22 1.76 3.86
N LEU A 60 -13.73 2.76 3.11
CA LEU A 60 -15.11 2.78 2.63
C LEU A 60 -15.40 1.58 1.71
N SER A 61 -14.46 1.24 0.82
CA SER A 61 -14.60 0.08 -0.05
C SER A 61 -14.56 -1.25 0.73
N ILE A 62 -13.71 -1.39 1.74
CA ILE A 62 -13.66 -2.57 2.61
C ILE A 62 -14.98 -2.70 3.37
N HIS A 63 -15.47 -1.60 3.93
CA HIS A 63 -16.73 -1.56 4.67
C HIS A 63 -17.92 -2.04 3.83
N THR A 64 -18.01 -1.55 2.59
CA THR A 64 -19.13 -1.84 1.67
C THR A 64 -19.04 -3.19 0.96
N ARG A 65 -17.84 -3.79 0.88
CA ARG A 65 -17.61 -5.04 0.13
C ARG A 65 -17.38 -6.26 1.02
N ALA A 66 -17.54 -6.15 2.33
CA ALA A 66 -17.28 -7.24 3.27
C ALA A 66 -18.13 -8.50 2.99
N ASP A 67 -19.37 -8.32 2.55
CA ASP A 67 -20.30 -9.36 2.11
C ASP A 67 -19.81 -10.15 0.86
N SER A 68 -19.00 -9.51 0.04
CA SER A 68 -18.43 -10.09 -1.18
C SER A 68 -17.18 -10.94 -0.92
N PHE A 69 -16.62 -10.93 0.30
CA PHE A 69 -15.42 -11.71 0.63
C PHE A 69 -15.71 -13.22 0.60
N ARG A 70 -14.90 -14.00 -0.13
CA ARG A 70 -15.13 -15.43 -0.39
C ARG A 70 -14.09 -16.37 0.24
N ASN A 71 -13.18 -15.85 1.08
CA ASN A 71 -12.12 -16.63 1.75
C ASN A 71 -11.21 -17.43 0.78
N ASP A 72 -11.02 -16.90 -0.42
CA ASP A 72 -10.11 -17.38 -1.46
C ASP A 72 -8.66 -16.89 -1.26
N CYS A 73 -8.49 -15.89 -0.40
CA CYS A 73 -7.22 -15.36 0.07
C CYS A 73 -7.36 -14.93 1.54
N SER A 74 -6.27 -14.56 2.20
CA SER A 74 -6.37 -14.01 3.56
C SER A 74 -7.08 -12.65 3.56
N VAL A 75 -7.77 -12.30 4.65
CA VAL A 75 -8.42 -10.98 4.80
C VAL A 75 -7.40 -9.85 4.67
N SER A 76 -6.19 -10.02 5.22
CA SER A 76 -5.11 -9.06 5.05
C SER A 76 -4.74 -8.83 3.58
N SER A 77 -4.61 -9.89 2.78
CA SER A 77 -4.32 -9.80 1.35
C SER A 77 -5.44 -9.11 0.58
N TRP A 78 -6.70 -9.40 0.93
CA TRP A 78 -7.86 -8.74 0.35
C TRP A 78 -7.89 -7.24 0.67
N MET A 79 -7.61 -6.84 1.91
CA MET A 79 -7.54 -5.42 2.29
C MET A 79 -6.35 -4.71 1.64
N HIS A 80 -5.17 -5.35 1.59
CA HIS A 80 -4.01 -4.83 0.86
C HIS A 80 -4.35 -4.57 -0.61
N ARG A 81 -5.13 -5.46 -1.26
CA ARG A 81 -5.62 -5.25 -2.63
C ARG A 81 -6.38 -3.93 -2.77
N ILE A 82 -7.34 -3.73 -1.86
CA ILE A 82 -8.26 -2.60 -1.94
C ILE A 82 -7.48 -1.29 -1.73
N VAL A 83 -6.60 -1.25 -0.73
CA VAL A 83 -5.72 -0.10 -0.48
C VAL A 83 -4.83 0.19 -1.68
N LEU A 84 -4.17 -0.83 -2.23
CA LEU A 84 -3.25 -0.66 -3.36
C LEU A 84 -3.97 -0.12 -4.60
N ASN A 85 -5.16 -0.64 -4.90
CA ASN A 85 -5.95 -0.16 -6.03
C ASN A 85 -6.39 1.29 -5.82
N ALA A 86 -6.88 1.65 -4.64
CA ALA A 86 -7.23 3.03 -4.30
C ALA A 86 -6.03 3.99 -4.44
N SER A 87 -4.85 3.56 -3.98
CA SER A 87 -3.60 4.33 -4.13
C SER A 87 -3.21 4.51 -5.60
N LEU A 88 -3.28 3.46 -6.43
CA LEU A 88 -2.98 3.55 -7.86
C LEU A 88 -4.00 4.44 -8.60
N ASP A 89 -5.28 4.33 -8.26
CA ASP A 89 -6.33 5.17 -8.85
C ASP A 89 -6.18 6.63 -8.43
N ARG A 90 -5.73 6.91 -7.21
CA ARG A 90 -5.36 8.26 -6.78
C ARG A 90 -4.21 8.82 -7.62
N LEU A 91 -3.11 8.08 -7.76
CA LEU A 91 -1.96 8.51 -8.56
C LEU A 91 -2.31 8.74 -10.04
N ARG A 92 -3.20 7.91 -10.61
CA ARG A 92 -3.73 8.12 -11.96
C ARG A 92 -4.51 9.44 -12.06
N ARG A 93 -5.43 9.71 -11.11
CA ARG A 93 -6.22 10.95 -11.07
C ARG A 93 -5.36 12.20 -10.94
N VAL A 94 -4.35 12.18 -10.05
CA VAL A 94 -3.40 13.30 -9.87
C VAL A 94 -2.66 13.56 -11.18
N LYS A 95 -2.10 12.52 -11.81
CA LYS A 95 -1.42 12.65 -13.10
C LYS A 95 -2.33 13.23 -14.20
N HIS A 96 -3.59 12.82 -14.25
CA HIS A 96 -4.55 13.37 -15.21
C HIS A 96 -4.93 14.82 -14.92
N HIS A 97 -5.06 15.21 -13.64
CA HIS A 97 -5.29 16.60 -13.25
C HIS A 97 -4.10 17.48 -13.61
N SER A 98 -2.87 17.07 -13.28
CA SER A 98 -1.66 17.81 -13.66
C SER A 98 -1.53 17.92 -15.18
N ALA A 99 -1.80 16.85 -15.94
CA ALA A 99 -1.79 16.89 -17.40
C ALA A 99 -2.86 17.81 -18.01
N SER A 100 -3.99 18.02 -17.31
CA SER A 100 -5.04 18.96 -17.74
C SER A 100 -4.75 20.41 -17.36
N LEU A 101 -3.83 20.65 -16.41
CA LEU A 101 -3.43 21.96 -15.93
C LEU A 101 -2.14 22.47 -16.59
N LEU A 102 -1.43 21.63 -17.36
CA LEU A 102 -0.20 21.97 -18.08
C LEU A 102 -0.49 22.80 -19.36
N PHE A 103 -1.00 24.01 -19.16
CA PHE A 103 -0.39 25.23 -19.69
C PHE A 103 0.32 25.91 -18.53
N GLU A 104 1.49 25.39 -18.13
CA GLU A 104 2.58 26.04 -17.38
C GLU A 104 3.44 24.96 -16.74
N ASP A 105 4.70 24.89 -17.16
CA ASP A 105 5.76 24.04 -16.59
C ASP A 105 5.78 24.10 -15.06
N ASP A 106 5.93 22.95 -14.41
CA ASP A 106 6.96 22.84 -13.37
C ASP A 106 7.34 21.39 -13.04
N GLU A 107 8.64 21.16 -12.91
CA GLU A 107 9.23 19.96 -12.32
C GLU A 107 9.02 20.02 -10.80
N THR A 108 8.26 19.08 -10.24
CA THR A 108 8.03 19.06 -8.79
C THR A 108 9.25 18.52 -8.05
N LEU A 109 9.96 19.43 -7.38
CA LEU A 109 10.98 19.16 -6.37
C LEU A 109 10.32 18.63 -5.09
N ILE A 110 10.84 17.51 -4.57
CA ILE A 110 10.40 16.91 -3.31
C ILE A 110 11.19 17.53 -2.15
N ASP A 111 10.49 18.16 -1.21
CA ASP A 111 11.04 18.74 0.03
C ASP A 111 11.39 17.66 1.08
N PRO A 112 12.61 17.62 1.65
CA PRO A 112 12.98 16.66 2.67
C PRO A 112 13.00 17.29 4.08
N GLN A 113 11.98 17.01 4.91
CA GLN A 113 12.08 17.18 6.37
C GLN A 113 11.48 16.00 7.14
N ASP A 114 12.31 15.26 7.89
CA ASP A 114 12.41 15.26 9.37
C ASP A 114 12.92 13.93 10.01
N HIS A 115 14.02 14.06 10.79
CA HIS A 115 14.39 13.40 12.08
C HIS A 115 14.81 11.90 12.20
N ASN A 116 15.69 11.63 13.20
CA ASN A 116 16.13 10.42 13.97
C ASN A 116 16.73 9.15 13.30
N ALA A 117 17.76 8.54 13.90
CA ALA A 117 18.61 7.50 13.28
C ALA A 117 17.98 6.11 13.00
N ASP A 118 16.86 5.71 13.63
CA ASP A 118 16.08 4.52 13.20
C ASP A 118 15.14 4.82 12.02
N ILE A 119 14.86 6.11 11.82
CA ILE A 119 14.10 6.63 10.68
C ILE A 119 14.96 6.53 9.40
N ASP A 120 16.29 6.46 9.52
CA ASP A 120 17.21 6.48 8.38
C ASP A 120 16.99 5.32 7.40
N LEU A 121 16.81 4.09 7.88
CA LEU A 121 16.56 2.95 6.98
C LEU A 121 15.13 2.97 6.39
N SER A 122 14.13 3.36 7.19
CA SER A 122 12.73 3.37 6.74
C SER A 122 12.44 4.53 5.77
N VAL A 123 13.05 5.70 5.99
CA VAL A 123 13.09 6.85 5.07
C VAL A 123 13.93 6.53 3.85
N SER A 124 15.05 5.83 4.00
CA SER A 124 15.86 5.37 2.87
C SER A 124 15.05 4.44 1.95
N ILE A 125 14.29 3.49 2.51
CA ILE A 125 13.39 2.64 1.72
C ILE A 125 12.26 3.46 1.09
N GLY A 126 11.65 4.39 1.81
CA GLY A 126 10.61 5.28 1.27
C GLY A 126 11.12 6.06 0.05
N ARG A 127 12.23 6.79 0.21
CA ARG A 127 12.88 7.55 -0.86
C ARG A 127 13.33 6.69 -2.02
N ALA A 128 13.87 5.51 -1.74
CA ALA A 128 14.27 4.58 -2.80
C ALA A 128 13.05 4.07 -3.59
N LEU A 129 11.90 3.87 -2.94
CA LEU A 129 10.66 3.52 -3.63
C LEU A 129 10.13 4.69 -4.48
N ASP A 130 10.39 5.94 -4.08
CA ASP A 130 9.91 7.13 -4.80
C ASP A 130 10.49 7.27 -6.22
N VAL A 131 11.69 6.75 -6.46
CA VAL A 131 12.31 6.74 -7.81
C VAL A 131 11.61 5.77 -8.77
N LEU A 132 10.73 4.91 -8.26
CA LEU A 132 10.03 3.91 -9.05
C LEU A 132 8.72 4.49 -9.61
N PRO A 133 8.41 4.21 -10.90
CA PRO A 133 7.06 4.39 -11.42
C PRO A 133 6.04 3.64 -10.54
N ALA A 134 4.86 4.23 -10.33
CA ALA A 134 3.83 3.70 -9.43
C ALA A 134 3.56 2.19 -9.60
N GLU A 135 3.42 1.73 -10.85
CA GLU A 135 3.16 0.33 -11.19
C GLU A 135 4.33 -0.62 -10.85
N GLN A 136 5.57 -0.11 -10.88
CA GLN A 136 6.78 -0.84 -10.44
C GLN A 136 6.91 -0.82 -8.92
N ARG A 137 6.57 0.30 -8.29
CA ARG A 137 6.54 0.45 -6.83
C ARG A 137 5.54 -0.51 -6.19
N ALA A 138 4.32 -0.56 -6.72
CA ALA A 138 3.25 -1.42 -6.25
C ALA A 138 3.64 -2.91 -6.22
N VAL A 139 4.32 -3.42 -7.26
CA VAL A 139 4.77 -4.83 -7.26
C VAL A 139 5.88 -5.10 -6.24
N ILE A 140 6.78 -4.14 -6.00
CA ILE A 140 7.84 -4.27 -4.97
C ILE A 140 7.22 -4.26 -3.58
N VAL A 141 6.28 -3.35 -3.33
CA VAL A 141 5.56 -3.28 -2.05
C VAL A 141 4.87 -4.63 -1.78
N LEU A 142 4.12 -5.17 -2.74
CA LEU A 142 3.45 -6.46 -2.52
C LEU A 142 4.43 -7.64 -2.32
N VAL A 143 5.38 -7.81 -3.23
CA VAL A 143 6.21 -9.03 -3.26
C VAL A 143 7.35 -8.95 -2.26
N ASP A 144 8.13 -7.87 -2.29
CA ASP A 144 9.40 -7.77 -1.57
C ASP A 144 9.19 -7.20 -0.15
N VAL A 145 8.16 -6.37 0.10
CA VAL A 145 7.87 -5.80 1.43
C VAL A 145 6.84 -6.62 2.22
N TYR A 146 5.74 -7.03 1.58
CA TYR A 146 4.66 -7.78 2.23
C TYR A 146 4.70 -9.29 1.99
N GLY A 147 5.67 -9.79 1.21
CA GLY A 147 5.91 -11.22 1.02
C GLY A 147 4.87 -11.95 0.17
N HIS A 148 4.06 -11.24 -0.61
CA HIS A 148 3.10 -11.87 -1.51
C HIS A 148 3.83 -12.64 -2.63
N SER A 149 3.33 -13.81 -2.96
CA SER A 149 3.80 -14.55 -4.13
C SER A 149 3.51 -13.78 -5.43
N VAL A 150 4.24 -14.11 -6.49
CA VAL A 150 4.00 -13.54 -7.83
C VAL A 150 2.57 -13.80 -8.31
N CYS A 151 2.03 -14.99 -8.02
CA CYS A 151 0.67 -15.36 -8.38
C CYS A 151 -0.36 -14.51 -7.63
N GLU A 152 -0.17 -14.29 -6.33
CA GLU A 152 -1.03 -13.41 -5.54
C GLU A 152 -0.94 -11.97 -6.03
N ALA A 153 0.27 -11.43 -6.20
CA ALA A 153 0.46 -10.07 -6.72
C ALA A 153 -0.19 -9.88 -8.10
N SER A 154 -0.14 -10.90 -8.97
CA SER A 154 -0.82 -10.89 -10.27
C SER A 154 -2.34 -10.75 -10.12
N ARG A 155 -2.96 -11.53 -9.23
CA ARG A 155 -4.40 -11.44 -8.93
C ARG A 155 -4.78 -10.12 -8.26
N LEU A 156 -3.92 -9.61 -7.37
CA LEU A 156 -4.15 -8.36 -6.65
C LEU A 156 -4.16 -7.17 -7.61
N LEU A 157 -3.18 -7.11 -8.51
CA LEU A 157 -2.99 -6.00 -9.46
C LEU A 157 -3.77 -6.14 -10.77
N GLY A 158 -4.37 -7.30 -11.04
CA GLY A 158 -5.08 -7.55 -12.31
C GLY A 158 -4.16 -7.58 -13.53
N VAL A 159 -2.89 -7.97 -13.37
CA VAL A 159 -1.90 -8.05 -14.46
C VAL A 159 -1.30 -9.45 -14.55
N PRO A 160 -0.85 -9.92 -15.74
CA PRO A 160 -0.24 -11.25 -15.88
C PRO A 160 0.99 -11.46 -14.97
N GLU A 161 1.24 -12.69 -14.52
CA GLU A 161 2.44 -13.01 -13.71
C GLU A 161 3.74 -12.61 -14.40
N GLY A 162 3.83 -12.73 -15.72
CA GLY A 162 4.99 -12.26 -16.50
C GLY A 162 5.20 -10.74 -16.37
N THR A 163 4.11 -9.97 -16.29
CA THR A 163 4.15 -8.52 -16.04
C THR A 163 4.62 -8.22 -14.63
N VAL A 164 4.17 -8.98 -13.62
CA VAL A 164 4.68 -8.85 -12.24
C VAL A 164 6.18 -9.12 -12.20
N LYS A 165 6.64 -10.26 -12.73
CA LYS A 165 8.07 -10.65 -12.77
C LYS A 165 8.93 -9.59 -13.45
N SER A 166 8.48 -9.08 -14.61
CA SER A 166 9.23 -8.07 -15.36
C SER A 166 9.27 -6.72 -14.66
N ARG A 167 8.17 -6.27 -14.02
CA ARG A 167 8.14 -5.05 -13.21
C ARG A 167 9.04 -5.17 -11.98
N CYS A 168 8.98 -6.29 -11.25
CA CYS A 168 9.87 -6.57 -10.12
C CYS A 168 11.35 -6.52 -10.52
N ASN A 169 11.71 -7.16 -11.64
CA ASN A 169 13.09 -7.14 -12.13
C ASN A 169 13.57 -5.70 -12.45
N ARG A 170 12.76 -4.92 -13.18
CA ARG A 170 13.11 -3.52 -13.51
C ARG A 170 13.21 -2.65 -12.26
N ALA A 171 12.28 -2.82 -11.33
CA ALA A 171 12.25 -2.09 -10.08
C ALA A 171 13.46 -2.39 -9.21
N ARG A 172 13.80 -3.68 -9.01
CA ARG A 172 15.01 -4.09 -8.27
C ARG A 172 16.29 -3.57 -8.89
N LYS A 173 16.41 -3.53 -10.23
CA LYS A 173 17.57 -2.92 -10.89
C LYS A 173 17.71 -1.43 -10.58
N LYS A 174 16.60 -0.68 -10.58
CA LYS A 174 16.60 0.74 -10.19
C LYS A 174 16.95 0.93 -8.72
N LEU A 175 16.32 0.13 -7.85
CA LEU A 175 16.59 0.16 -6.41
C LEU A 175 18.04 -0.20 -6.11
N ALA A 176 18.67 -1.13 -6.84
CA ALA A 176 20.06 -1.47 -6.65
C ALA A 176 21.02 -0.30 -6.97
N LEU A 177 20.66 0.60 -7.90
CA LEU A 177 21.45 1.80 -8.19
C LEU A 177 21.32 2.83 -7.06
N VAL A 178 20.11 2.98 -6.50
CA VAL A 178 19.81 3.97 -5.45
C VAL A 178 20.22 3.47 -4.07
N LEU A 179 20.12 2.19 -3.79
CA LEU A 179 20.51 1.59 -2.51
C LEU A 179 21.95 1.07 -2.53
N GLY A 180 22.60 1.04 -3.71
CA GLY A 180 23.97 0.56 -3.86
C GLY A 180 24.98 1.37 -3.05
N HIS A 181 24.77 2.68 -2.93
CA HIS A 181 25.64 3.55 -2.14
C HIS A 181 25.51 3.33 -0.62
N LEU A 182 24.39 2.76 -0.14
CA LEU A 182 24.20 2.45 1.29
C LEU A 182 24.95 1.18 1.73
N ARG A 183 25.54 0.44 0.79
CA ARG A 183 26.40 -0.73 1.07
C ARG A 183 27.88 -0.37 1.21
N ASP A 184 28.28 0.81 0.73
CA ASP A 184 29.68 1.23 0.68
C ASP A 184 30.07 2.16 1.86
N ASP A 185 29.13 2.41 2.79
CA ASP A 185 29.30 3.26 3.98
C ASP A 185 29.54 2.45 5.30
N GLU A 186 29.94 1.17 5.21
CA GLU A 186 30.51 0.38 6.32
C GLU A 186 32.05 0.26 6.20
#